data_AF-A0A3Q3L1Q8-F1
#
_entry.id   AF-A0A3Q3L1Q8-F1
#
_cell.length_a   1.000
_cell.length_b   1.000
_cell.length_c   1.000
_cell.angle_alpha   90.00
_cell.angle_beta   90.00
_cell.angle_gamma   90.00
#
_symmetry.space_group_name_H-M   'P 1'
#
loop_
_entity.id
_entity.type
_entity.pdbx_description
1 polymer ?
#
loop_
_entity_poly.entity_id
_entity_poly.type
_entity_poly.pdbx_seq_one_letter_code
_entity_poly.pdbx_strand_id
1 'polypeptide(L)'
;MLLLQKALDREKQAVIKLTLTINVNVLDVNDNTPMFSKSLYKVRVRENTEKGQVVIKLNATDMDDGINSRITYSLIKQRNTDPSQTFNINSETGEITVKGTLDYEETPAYEVRVQAKDQGTTPRSAHAKLLIEIIDVNDNAPEISVTSLMTPVKEDAELGTIVALVTVSDKDGGNNGVTNCKVVGDRRSRDDSSSLTPPPCMRKNKSSSAFSTLAEAAVTRRAGAFPEYCSFGRKHLH
;
A
#
# COMPACT_ATOMS: atom_id res chain seq x y z
N MET A 1 -2.77 109.56 43.40
CA MET A 1 -1.84 108.53 43.93
C MET A 1 -1.87 107.36 42.98
N LEU A 2 -0.84 107.22 42.14
CA LEU A 2 -0.68 106.12 41.20
C LEU A 2 -0.33 104.84 41.98
N LEU A 3 -1.05 103.74 41.77
CA LEU A 3 -0.52 102.42 42.08
C LEU A 3 -0.90 101.47 40.93
N LEU A 4 0.07 101.27 40.04
CA LEU A 4 0.04 100.28 38.98
C LEU A 4 0.57 98.97 39.58
N GLN A 5 -0.30 98.05 40.00
CA GLN A 5 0.14 96.72 40.42
C GLN A 5 0.21 95.83 39.17
N LYS A 6 1.43 95.49 38.75
CA LYS A 6 1.66 94.48 37.70
C LYS A 6 1.28 93.08 38.20
N ALA A 7 0.94 92.26 37.22
CA ALA A 7 0.36 90.92 37.28
C ALA A 7 1.11 89.90 38.15
N LEU A 8 0.33 88.96 38.71
CA LEU A 8 0.81 87.62 39.00
C LEU A 8 0.10 86.66 38.03
N ASP A 9 0.75 86.38 36.90
CA ASP A 9 0.46 85.19 36.10
C ASP A 9 0.57 83.95 37.00
N ARG A 10 -0.55 83.21 37.14
CA ARG A 10 -0.74 81.81 37.57
C ARG A 10 -2.22 81.74 37.96
N GLU A 11 -3.08 80.98 37.31
CA GLU A 11 -2.98 79.55 37.10
C GLU A 11 -3.64 79.15 35.76
N LYS A 12 -2.83 78.74 34.77
CA LYS A 12 -3.29 77.66 33.91
C LYS A 12 -3.43 76.47 34.84
N GLN A 13 -4.66 76.10 35.19
CA GLN A 13 -4.94 74.92 35.97
C GLN A 13 -4.21 73.75 35.29
N ALA A 14 -3.20 73.22 35.95
CA ALA A 14 -2.45 72.10 35.42
C ALA A 14 -3.43 70.92 35.37
N VAL A 15 -3.95 70.62 34.17
CA VAL A 15 -4.72 69.39 33.96
C VAL A 15 -3.72 68.26 34.16
N ILE A 16 -3.71 67.68 35.36
CA ILE A 16 -2.89 66.52 35.67
C ILE A 16 -3.48 65.35 34.86
N LYS A 17 -2.85 65.05 33.73
CA LYS A 17 -3.16 63.86 32.94
C LYS A 17 -2.47 62.67 33.59
N LEU A 18 -3.23 61.91 34.36
CA LEU A 18 -2.81 60.59 34.84
C LEU A 18 -3.16 59.55 33.76
N THR A 19 -2.13 59.02 33.12
CA THR A 19 -2.28 57.89 32.19
C THR A 19 -1.93 56.60 32.94
N LEU A 20 -2.95 55.80 33.26
CA LEU A 20 -2.80 54.46 33.80
C LEU A 20 -2.70 53.49 32.63
N THR A 21 -1.64 52.69 32.57
CA THR A 21 -1.52 51.60 31.59
C THR A 21 -2.03 50.31 32.22
N ILE A 22 -3.12 49.76 31.70
CA ILE A 22 -3.66 48.47 32.13
C ILE A 22 -3.15 47.41 31.16
N ASN A 23 -2.47 46.39 31.68
CA ASN A 23 -2.10 45.23 30.89
C ASN A 23 -3.11 44.10 31.15
N VAL A 24 -3.92 43.76 30.14
CA VAL A 24 -4.87 42.65 30.22
C VAL A 24 -4.26 41.46 29.50
N ASN A 25 -3.99 40.38 30.23
CA ASN A 25 -3.53 39.12 29.65
C ASN A 25 -4.73 38.18 29.49
N VAL A 26 -5.04 37.80 28.24
CA VAL A 26 -6.09 36.82 27.96
C VAL A 26 -5.45 35.43 27.99
N LEU A 27 -5.98 34.54 28.81
CA LEU A 27 -5.53 33.16 28.92
C LEU A 27 -6.29 32.27 27.94
N ASP A 28 -5.57 31.31 27.37
CA ASP A 28 -6.12 30.31 26.46
C ASP A 28 -6.98 29.26 27.19
N VAL A 29 -7.98 28.73 26.49
CA VAL A 29 -8.87 27.64 26.92
C VAL A 29 -8.93 26.61 25.80
N ASN A 30 -8.84 25.31 26.13
CA ASN A 30 -8.85 24.20 25.17
C ASN A 30 -10.23 24.00 24.49
N ASP A 31 -10.64 24.95 23.64
CA ASP A 31 -11.94 24.98 22.98
C ASP A 31 -11.89 24.58 21.50
N ASN A 32 -10.70 24.53 20.90
CA ASN A 32 -10.48 23.97 19.57
C ASN A 32 -10.20 22.47 19.65
N THR A 33 -10.39 21.76 18.55
CA THR A 33 -10.12 20.32 18.46
C THR A 33 -9.09 20.12 17.36
N PRO A 34 -8.15 19.17 17.49
CA PRO A 34 -7.20 18.91 16.42
C PRO A 34 -7.93 18.58 15.13
N MET A 35 -7.42 19.03 13.99
CA MET A 35 -8.02 18.74 12.68
C MET A 35 -6.96 18.24 11.72
N PHE A 36 -7.20 17.07 11.13
CA PHE A 36 -6.36 16.56 10.06
C PHE A 36 -6.58 17.37 8.78
N SER A 37 -5.50 17.57 8.01
CA SER A 37 -5.56 18.23 6.70
C SER A 37 -6.46 17.51 5.68
N LYS A 38 -6.65 16.20 5.86
CA LYS A 38 -7.53 15.34 5.05
C LYS A 38 -8.28 14.36 5.95
N SER A 39 -9.52 14.05 5.59
CA SER A 39 -10.29 12.96 6.22
C SER A 39 -9.84 11.57 5.79
N LEU A 40 -9.26 11.47 4.59
CA LEU A 40 -8.76 10.24 3.98
C LEU A 40 -7.38 10.48 3.34
N TYR A 41 -6.40 9.66 3.75
CA TYR A 41 -5.08 9.58 3.15
C TYR A 41 -4.99 8.28 2.34
N LYS A 42 -4.40 8.35 1.14
CA LYS A 42 -4.12 7.19 0.28
C LYS A 42 -2.65 7.19 -0.08
N VAL A 43 -2.01 6.04 0.07
CA VAL A 43 -0.58 5.87 -0.24
C VAL A 43 -0.34 4.48 -0.82
N ARG A 44 0.71 4.37 -1.64
CA ARG A 44 1.16 3.10 -2.19
C ARG A 44 2.57 2.81 -1.71
N VAL A 45 2.82 1.59 -1.27
CA VAL A 45 4.12 1.14 -0.76
C VAL A 45 4.45 -0.18 -1.43
N ARG A 46 5.70 -0.38 -1.87
CA ARG A 46 6.09 -1.68 -2.40
C ARG A 46 6.13 -2.71 -1.28
N GLU A 47 5.77 -3.93 -1.56
CA GLU A 47 6.14 -5.01 -0.65
C GLU A 47 7.66 -5.13 -0.52
N ASN A 48 8.12 -5.91 0.46
CA ASN A 48 9.54 -6.04 0.77
C ASN A 48 10.26 -4.71 1.13
N THR A 49 9.50 -3.62 1.35
CA THR A 49 10.06 -2.36 1.83
C THR A 49 10.71 -2.55 3.19
N GLU A 50 11.93 -2.04 3.34
CA GLU A 50 12.71 -2.17 4.56
C GLU A 50 12.01 -1.53 5.78
N LYS A 51 12.25 -2.13 6.95
CA LYS A 51 11.77 -1.59 8.23
C LYS A 51 12.40 -0.23 8.49
N GLY A 52 11.59 0.71 9.00
CA GLY A 52 11.99 2.08 9.27
C GLY A 52 11.75 3.05 8.10
N GLN A 53 11.44 2.56 6.89
CA GLN A 53 11.11 3.43 5.76
C GLN A 53 9.81 4.21 6.02
N VAL A 54 9.82 5.48 5.63
CA VAL A 54 8.67 6.38 5.79
C VAL A 54 7.63 6.07 4.73
N VAL A 55 6.42 5.75 5.17
CA VAL A 55 5.26 5.51 4.31
C VAL A 55 4.58 6.83 3.97
N ILE A 56 4.21 7.59 4.99
CA ILE A 56 3.51 8.87 4.84
C ILE A 56 3.69 9.72 6.10
N LYS A 57 3.64 11.04 5.95
CA LYS A 57 3.53 11.99 7.05
C LYS A 57 2.12 12.55 7.14
N LEU A 58 1.48 12.34 8.28
CA LEU A 58 0.20 12.96 8.58
C LEU A 58 0.39 14.40 9.04
N ASN A 59 -0.63 15.22 8.80
CA ASN A 59 -0.65 16.59 9.30
C ASN A 59 -2.01 16.87 9.96
N ALA A 60 -1.96 17.22 11.24
CA ALA A 60 -3.08 17.77 12.00
C ALA A 60 -2.66 19.09 12.65
N THR A 61 -3.62 19.99 12.78
CA THR A 61 -3.44 21.33 13.34
C THR A 61 -4.49 21.59 14.41
N ASP A 62 -4.11 22.31 15.44
CA ASP A 62 -5.00 22.79 16.50
C ASP A 62 -4.76 24.30 16.66
N MET A 63 -5.83 25.05 16.91
CA MET A 63 -5.81 26.52 16.95
C MET A 63 -5.69 27.09 18.37
N ASP A 64 -5.61 26.23 19.39
CA ASP A 64 -5.33 26.63 20.77
C ASP A 64 -3.84 26.99 20.99
N ASP A 65 -3.46 27.41 22.20
CA ASP A 65 -2.09 27.82 22.52
C ASP A 65 -1.34 26.81 23.42
N GLY A 66 -0.03 26.71 23.23
CA GLY A 66 0.87 25.96 24.10
C GLY A 66 0.58 24.44 24.14
N ILE A 67 0.14 23.95 25.31
CA ILE A 67 -0.15 22.52 25.51
C ILE A 67 -1.49 22.10 24.88
N ASN A 68 -2.43 23.05 24.80
CA ASN A 68 -3.76 22.84 24.24
C ASN A 68 -3.69 22.62 22.71
N SER A 69 -2.67 23.14 22.03
CA SER A 69 -2.40 22.82 20.62
C SER A 69 -1.30 21.78 20.37
N ARG A 70 -0.69 21.22 21.42
CA ARG A 70 0.34 20.19 21.25
C ARG A 70 -0.31 18.85 20.91
N ILE A 71 -0.18 18.46 19.64
CA ILE A 71 -0.79 17.24 19.12
C ILE A 71 0.11 16.02 19.33
N THR A 72 -0.51 14.91 19.74
CA THR A 72 0.08 13.59 19.78
C THR A 72 -0.66 12.66 18.81
N TYR A 73 0.09 11.96 17.96
CA TYR A 73 -0.45 11.03 16.98
C TYR A 73 -0.42 9.58 17.48
N SER A 74 -1.43 8.78 17.12
CA SER A 74 -1.48 7.35 17.43
C SER A 74 -2.24 6.54 16.39
N LEU A 75 -1.92 5.25 16.28
CA LEU A 75 -2.67 4.29 15.48
C LEU A 75 -3.75 3.65 16.36
N ILE A 76 -4.99 3.60 15.85
CA ILE A 76 -6.12 3.02 16.58
C ILE A 76 -6.21 1.54 16.25
N LYS A 77 -6.13 0.71 17.28
CA LYS A 77 -6.41 -0.72 17.20
C LYS A 77 -7.88 -0.96 16.89
N GLN A 78 -8.16 -1.71 15.83
CA GLN A 78 -9.51 -2.19 15.52
C GLN A 78 -9.68 -3.63 16.01
N ARG A 79 -10.93 -4.10 16.14
CA ARG A 79 -11.24 -5.40 16.77
C ARG A 79 -10.50 -6.59 16.13
N ASN A 80 -10.33 -6.58 14.81
CA ASN A 80 -9.76 -7.69 14.04
C ASN A 80 -8.41 -7.37 13.40
N THR A 81 -7.94 -6.13 13.52
CA THR A 81 -6.73 -5.65 12.84
C THR A 81 -5.95 -4.73 13.77
N ASP A 82 -4.73 -5.14 14.09
CA ASP A 82 -3.79 -4.37 14.89
C ASP A 82 -2.69 -3.81 13.99
N PRO A 83 -2.81 -2.56 13.52
CA PRO A 83 -1.83 -1.96 12.61
C PRO A 83 -0.47 -1.74 13.27
N SER A 84 -0.37 -1.84 14.61
CA SER A 84 0.88 -1.61 15.35
C SER A 84 1.94 -2.71 15.18
N GLN A 85 1.57 -3.85 14.59
CA GLN A 85 2.52 -4.91 14.22
C GLN A 85 3.24 -4.57 12.91
N THR A 86 2.52 -4.00 11.94
CA THR A 86 3.01 -3.72 10.59
C THR A 86 3.56 -2.31 10.45
N PHE A 87 2.93 -1.33 11.11
CA PHE A 87 3.29 0.08 11.02
C PHE A 87 3.61 0.67 12.38
N ASN A 88 4.48 1.67 12.39
CA ASN A 88 4.75 2.52 13.52
C ASN A 88 4.36 3.96 13.19
N ILE A 89 3.97 4.75 14.19
CA ILE A 89 3.74 6.19 14.03
C ILE A 89 4.59 6.95 15.03
N ASN A 90 5.29 7.98 14.57
CA ASN A 90 5.92 8.95 15.44
C ASN A 90 4.85 9.85 16.05
N SER A 91 4.76 9.82 17.38
CA SER A 91 3.72 10.53 18.13
C SER A 91 3.82 12.06 18.03
N GLU A 92 5.00 12.60 17.71
CA GLU A 92 5.21 14.05 17.62
C GLU A 92 5.15 14.54 16.16
N THR A 93 5.77 13.81 15.23
CA THR A 93 5.87 14.26 13.83
C THR A 93 4.72 13.79 12.94
N GLY A 94 3.94 12.79 13.38
CA GLY A 94 2.90 12.17 12.56
C GLY A 94 3.43 11.32 11.41
N GLU A 95 4.74 11.03 11.38
CA GLU A 95 5.36 10.16 10.37
C GLU A 95 5.05 8.70 10.67
N ILE A 96 4.50 8.02 9.67
CA ILE A 96 4.22 6.59 9.70
C ILE A 96 5.35 5.86 8.98
N THR A 97 5.93 4.87 9.64
CA THR A 97 7.02 4.05 9.11
C THR A 97 6.65 2.57 9.09
N VAL A 98 7.31 1.81 8.22
CA VAL A 98 7.22 0.35 8.20
C VAL A 98 7.88 -0.23 9.45
N LYS A 99 7.22 -1.17 10.11
CA LYS A 99 7.73 -1.88 11.30
C LYS A 99 7.83 -3.39 11.07
N GLY A 100 6.79 -3.97 10.45
CA GLY A 100 6.72 -5.37 10.07
C GLY A 100 7.28 -5.63 8.67
N THR A 101 7.06 -6.85 8.17
CA THR A 101 7.20 -7.17 6.75
C THR A 101 5.90 -6.81 6.03
N LEU A 102 6.04 -6.40 4.77
CA LEU A 102 4.92 -6.18 3.87
C LEU A 102 5.02 -7.25 2.79
N ASP A 103 3.96 -8.03 2.65
CA ASP A 103 3.80 -9.15 1.72
C ASP A 103 2.47 -8.92 1.00
N TYR A 104 2.53 -8.76 -0.32
CA TYR A 104 1.37 -8.51 -1.16
C TYR A 104 0.45 -9.74 -1.25
N GLU A 105 1.02 -10.94 -1.33
CA GLU A 105 0.30 -12.22 -1.35
C GLU A 105 -0.50 -12.44 -0.05
N GLU A 106 0.04 -12.00 1.09
CA GLU A 106 -0.65 -12.07 2.38
C GLU A 106 -1.69 -10.95 2.56
N THR A 107 -1.29 -9.69 2.38
CA THR A 107 -2.15 -8.53 2.63
C THR A 107 -1.94 -7.42 1.59
N PRO A 108 -2.79 -7.35 0.54
CA PRO A 108 -2.61 -6.38 -0.55
C PRO A 108 -2.98 -4.94 -0.17
N ALA A 109 -3.71 -4.73 0.93
CA ALA A 109 -4.08 -3.40 1.41
C ALA A 109 -4.37 -3.35 2.91
N TYR A 110 -4.05 -2.21 3.53
CA TYR A 110 -4.37 -1.91 4.93
C TYR A 110 -5.31 -0.70 5.02
N GLU A 111 -6.39 -0.84 5.80
CA GLU A 111 -7.18 0.30 6.29
C GLU A 111 -6.79 0.57 7.74
N VAL A 112 -6.15 1.71 7.98
CA VAL A 112 -5.66 2.13 9.29
C VAL A 112 -6.44 3.37 9.73
N ARG A 113 -6.94 3.36 10.96
CA ARG A 113 -7.55 4.53 11.58
C ARG A 113 -6.53 5.23 12.47
N VAL A 114 -6.34 6.51 12.24
CA VAL A 114 -5.33 7.33 12.94
C VAL A 114 -6.03 8.34 13.85
N GLN A 115 -5.40 8.66 14.97
CA GLN A 115 -5.88 9.65 15.93
C GLN A 115 -4.84 10.77 16.08
N ALA A 116 -5.33 12.01 16.14
CA ALA A 116 -4.60 13.17 16.63
C ALA A 116 -5.30 13.62 17.92
N LYS A 117 -4.53 13.82 18.99
CA LYS A 117 -5.05 14.17 20.31
C LYS A 117 -4.22 15.31 20.89
N ASP A 118 -4.86 16.39 21.34
CA ASP A 118 -4.16 17.45 22.06
C ASP A 118 -3.77 17.04 23.49
N GLN A 119 -2.95 17.86 24.14
CA GLN A 119 -2.48 17.64 25.50
C GLN A 119 -3.13 18.60 26.51
N GLY A 120 -4.28 19.20 26.18
CA GLY A 120 -5.01 20.06 27.08
C GLY A 120 -5.58 19.32 28.31
N THR A 121 -5.98 20.07 29.34
CA THR A 121 -6.52 19.50 30.59
C THR A 121 -7.78 18.67 30.36
N THR A 122 -8.59 19.04 29.37
CA THR A 122 -9.70 18.24 28.83
C THR A 122 -9.35 17.84 27.40
N PRO A 123 -8.61 16.73 27.18
CA PRO A 123 -8.06 16.43 25.88
C PRO A 123 -9.14 16.20 24.83
N ARG A 124 -8.94 16.76 23.64
CA ARG A 124 -9.84 16.56 22.50
C ARG A 124 -9.10 15.76 21.44
N SER A 125 -9.86 15.14 20.53
CA SER A 125 -9.30 14.18 19.60
C SER A 125 -10.03 14.18 18.28
N ALA A 126 -9.28 14.00 17.22
CA ALA A 126 -9.78 13.82 15.87
C ALA A 126 -9.24 12.54 15.24
N HIS A 127 -9.92 12.13 14.17
CA HIS A 127 -9.67 10.86 13.49
C HIS A 127 -9.63 11.04 11.99
N ALA A 128 -8.75 10.29 11.32
CA ALA A 128 -8.72 10.17 9.88
C ALA A 128 -8.55 8.70 9.46
N LYS A 129 -8.85 8.42 8.20
CA LYS A 129 -8.60 7.11 7.58
C LYS A 129 -7.32 7.17 6.74
N LEU A 130 -6.53 6.11 6.80
CA LEU A 130 -5.36 5.89 5.96
C LEU A 130 -5.54 4.56 5.21
N LEU A 131 -5.52 4.62 3.89
CA LEU A 131 -5.51 3.46 3.01
C LEU A 131 -4.11 3.30 2.43
N ILE A 132 -3.51 2.15 2.71
CA ILE A 132 -2.17 1.78 2.23
C ILE A 132 -2.36 0.64 1.24
N GLU A 133 -2.07 0.88 -0.03
CA GLU A 133 -2.08 -0.14 -1.07
C GLU A 133 -0.66 -0.71 -1.22
N ILE A 134 -0.52 -2.03 -1.13
CA ILE A 134 0.75 -2.71 -1.34
C ILE A 134 0.94 -2.93 -2.84
N ILE A 135 2.11 -2.57 -3.35
CA ILE A 135 2.51 -2.80 -4.74
C ILE A 135 3.30 -4.10 -4.78
N ASP A 136 2.73 -5.04 -5.51
CA ASP A 136 3.29 -6.32 -5.93
C ASP A 136 4.65 -6.18 -6.64
N VAL A 137 5.58 -7.05 -6.28
CA VAL A 137 6.94 -7.21 -6.77
C VAL A 137 7.07 -8.66 -7.20
N ASN A 138 7.68 -8.92 -8.37
CA ASN A 138 7.90 -10.29 -8.82
C ASN A 138 8.97 -10.97 -7.95
N ASP A 139 8.56 -11.63 -6.89
CA ASP A 139 9.42 -12.35 -5.96
C ASP A 139 9.02 -13.82 -5.75
N ASN A 140 7.90 -14.26 -6.32
CA ASN A 140 7.54 -15.66 -6.42
C ASN A 140 7.89 -16.22 -7.81
N ALA A 141 8.57 -17.37 -7.83
CA ALA A 141 8.83 -18.07 -9.09
C ALA A 141 7.61 -18.95 -9.47
N PRO A 142 7.34 -19.16 -10.77
CA PRO A 142 6.28 -20.04 -11.22
C PRO A 142 6.50 -21.49 -10.75
N GLU A 143 5.47 -22.10 -10.16
CA GLU A 143 5.49 -23.50 -9.75
C GLU A 143 4.74 -24.37 -10.76
N ILE A 144 5.36 -25.48 -11.16
CA ILE A 144 4.79 -26.46 -12.10
C ILE A 144 4.33 -27.69 -11.32
N SER A 145 3.05 -28.04 -11.42
CA SER A 145 2.45 -29.22 -10.80
C SER A 145 1.80 -30.13 -11.86
N VAL A 146 2.09 -31.43 -11.80
CA VAL A 146 1.47 -32.41 -12.69
C VAL A 146 0.14 -32.84 -12.10
N THR A 147 -0.95 -32.43 -12.75
CA THR A 147 -2.33 -32.72 -12.31
C THR A 147 -2.80 -34.09 -12.78
N SER A 148 -2.33 -34.56 -13.94
CA SER A 148 -2.62 -35.89 -14.44
C SER A 148 -1.47 -36.37 -15.30
N LEU A 149 -1.13 -37.66 -15.18
CA LEU A 149 -0.10 -38.29 -15.98
C LEU A 149 -0.63 -39.64 -16.48
N MET A 150 -0.68 -39.81 -17.79
CA MET A 150 -1.02 -41.08 -18.43
C MET A 150 0.28 -41.81 -18.73
N THR A 151 0.70 -42.70 -17.81
CA THR A 151 1.90 -43.53 -17.98
C THR A 151 1.62 -44.98 -17.55
N PRO A 152 1.93 -46.00 -18.37
CA PRO A 152 2.55 -45.94 -19.71
C PRO A 152 1.54 -45.59 -20.84
N VAL A 153 2.02 -44.90 -21.88
CA VAL A 153 1.26 -44.62 -23.12
C VAL A 153 1.56 -45.72 -24.13
N LYS A 154 0.53 -46.27 -24.78
CA LYS A 154 0.72 -47.28 -25.84
C LYS A 154 1.27 -46.64 -27.11
N GLU A 155 2.08 -47.39 -27.86
CA GLU A 155 2.68 -46.91 -29.12
C GLU A 155 1.65 -46.65 -30.24
N ASP A 156 0.48 -47.28 -30.17
CA ASP A 156 -0.64 -47.14 -31.10
C ASP A 156 -1.60 -46.00 -30.70
N ALA A 157 -1.23 -45.19 -29.69
CA ALA A 157 -2.04 -44.07 -29.24
C ALA A 157 -2.30 -43.06 -30.38
N GLU A 158 -3.56 -42.68 -30.54
CA GLU A 158 -3.98 -41.73 -31.57
C GLU A 158 -3.40 -40.34 -31.34
N LEU A 159 -3.24 -39.58 -32.42
CA LEU A 159 -2.78 -38.20 -32.35
C LEU A 159 -3.76 -37.34 -31.57
N GLY A 160 -3.23 -36.48 -30.70
CA GLY A 160 -4.05 -35.68 -29.79
C GLY A 160 -4.45 -36.40 -28.51
N THR A 161 -4.02 -37.66 -28.30
CA THR A 161 -4.13 -38.31 -26.98
C THR A 161 -3.40 -37.46 -25.94
N ILE A 162 -4.10 -37.04 -24.89
CA ILE A 162 -3.53 -36.26 -23.79
C ILE A 162 -2.70 -37.20 -22.91
N VAL A 163 -1.41 -36.90 -22.76
CA VAL A 163 -0.46 -37.72 -22.00
C VAL A 163 -0.15 -37.14 -20.63
N ALA A 164 -0.27 -35.82 -20.48
CA ALA A 164 -0.12 -35.16 -19.20
C ALA A 164 -0.98 -33.89 -19.14
N LEU A 165 -1.53 -33.62 -17.96
CA LEU A 165 -2.10 -32.33 -17.61
C LEU A 165 -1.18 -31.69 -16.58
N VAL A 166 -0.67 -30.52 -16.91
CA VAL A 166 0.24 -29.73 -16.07
C VAL A 166 -0.44 -28.41 -15.73
N THR A 167 -0.32 -28.01 -14.47
CA THR A 167 -0.78 -26.71 -14.00
C THR A 167 0.44 -25.90 -13.59
N VAL A 168 0.58 -24.70 -14.15
CA VAL A 168 1.58 -23.73 -13.74
C VAL A 168 0.88 -22.63 -12.94
N SER A 169 1.34 -22.38 -11.72
CA SER A 169 0.80 -21.34 -10.86
C SER A 169 1.91 -20.40 -10.45
N ASP A 170 1.62 -19.12 -10.49
CA ASP A 170 2.46 -18.08 -9.92
C ASP A 170 1.63 -17.33 -8.87
N LYS A 171 2.27 -16.96 -7.76
CA LYS A 171 1.60 -16.29 -6.64
C LYS A 171 1.54 -14.78 -6.84
N ASP A 172 2.42 -14.22 -7.67
CA ASP A 172 2.49 -12.78 -7.86
C ASP A 172 1.23 -12.22 -8.54
N GLY A 173 0.93 -10.95 -8.25
CA GLY A 173 -0.17 -10.21 -8.82
C GLY A 173 0.01 -9.76 -10.28
N GLY A 174 -1.11 -9.38 -10.92
CA GLY A 174 -1.11 -8.63 -12.17
C GLY A 174 -0.30 -9.27 -13.31
N ASN A 175 0.69 -8.54 -13.82
CA ASN A 175 1.57 -9.02 -14.90
C ASN A 175 2.71 -9.91 -14.38
N ASN A 176 3.03 -9.84 -13.09
CA ASN A 176 4.13 -10.59 -12.50
C ASN A 176 3.78 -12.09 -12.44
N GLY A 177 2.53 -12.43 -12.16
CA GLY A 177 2.06 -13.82 -12.17
C GLY A 177 1.72 -14.41 -13.55
N VAL A 178 1.99 -13.70 -14.66
CA VAL A 178 1.66 -14.18 -16.01
C VAL A 178 2.72 -15.16 -16.49
N THR A 179 2.32 -16.43 -16.65
CA THR A 179 3.21 -17.52 -17.01
C THR A 179 3.10 -17.92 -18.49
N ASN A 180 4.23 -18.33 -19.09
CA ASN A 180 4.27 -18.91 -20.43
C ASN A 180 4.97 -20.28 -20.39
N CYS A 181 4.35 -21.28 -21.02
CA CYS A 181 4.82 -22.65 -20.97
C CYS A 181 5.42 -23.08 -22.31
N LYS A 182 6.55 -23.78 -22.28
CA LYS A 182 7.16 -24.40 -23.47
C LYS A 182 7.62 -25.81 -23.15
N VAL A 183 7.20 -26.78 -23.98
CA VAL A 183 7.79 -28.12 -23.98
C VAL A 183 9.10 -28.06 -24.75
N VAL A 184 10.20 -28.47 -24.10
CA VAL A 184 11.50 -28.58 -24.75
C VAL A 184 11.77 -30.05 -24.98
N GLY A 185 12.02 -30.43 -26.23
CA GLY A 185 12.45 -31.78 -26.54
C GLY A 185 13.90 -32.04 -26.18
N ASP A 186 14.23 -33.28 -25.83
CA ASP A 186 15.60 -33.68 -25.49
C ASP A 186 16.52 -33.46 -26.71
N ARG A 187 17.65 -32.77 -26.50
CA ARG A 187 18.61 -32.38 -27.53
C ARG A 187 19.64 -33.49 -27.85
N ARG A 188 19.27 -34.76 -27.68
CA ARG A 188 20.14 -35.88 -28.08
C ARG A 188 20.11 -36.22 -29.57
N SER A 189 19.57 -35.34 -30.41
CA SER A 189 19.78 -35.37 -31.86
C SER A 189 20.31 -34.02 -32.32
N ARG A 190 21.55 -34.04 -32.85
CA ARG A 190 22.07 -32.98 -33.73
C ARG A 190 21.08 -32.77 -34.88
N ASP A 191 20.99 -31.52 -35.31
CA ASP A 191 20.26 -31.02 -36.47
C ASP A 191 18.72 -30.99 -36.30
N ASP A 192 18.15 -29.83 -35.99
CA ASP A 192 17.72 -28.88 -37.02
C ASP A 192 16.97 -27.71 -36.36
N SER A 193 17.21 -26.50 -36.87
CA SER A 193 16.56 -25.26 -36.42
C SER A 193 15.10 -25.23 -36.86
N SER A 194 14.16 -25.55 -35.96
CA SER A 194 12.74 -25.27 -36.18
C SER A 194 12.12 -24.53 -35.00
N SER A 195 11.88 -23.24 -35.23
CA SER A 195 11.14 -22.36 -34.35
C SER A 195 9.65 -22.70 -34.40
N LEU A 196 9.22 -23.66 -33.58
CA LEU A 196 7.80 -23.86 -33.28
C LEU A 196 7.36 -22.78 -32.30
N THR A 197 6.64 -21.77 -32.80
CA THR A 197 5.97 -20.76 -31.97
C THR A 197 4.84 -21.45 -31.19
N PRO A 198 4.87 -21.49 -29.85
CA PRO A 198 3.80 -22.09 -29.09
C PRO A 198 2.52 -21.24 -29.20
N PRO A 199 1.33 -21.86 -29.25
CA PRO A 199 0.08 -21.11 -29.24
C PRO A 199 -0.10 -20.37 -27.90
N PRO A 200 -0.76 -19.21 -27.91
CA PRO A 200 -0.94 -18.40 -26.70
C PRO A 200 -1.79 -19.15 -25.66
N CYS A 201 -1.25 -19.27 -24.44
CA CYS A 201 -1.91 -19.86 -23.27
C CYS A 201 -3.27 -19.20 -23.00
N MET A 202 -4.29 -20.01 -22.68
CA MET A 202 -5.64 -19.51 -22.43
C MET A 202 -5.84 -19.02 -20.99
N ARG A 203 -6.42 -17.83 -20.92
CA ARG A 203 -6.80 -17.05 -19.75
C ARG A 203 -7.99 -17.70 -19.02
N LYS A 204 -7.84 -18.05 -17.74
CA LYS A 204 -8.99 -18.19 -16.83
C LYS A 204 -9.04 -16.95 -15.93
N ASN A 205 -10.01 -16.08 -16.17
CA ASN A 205 -10.37 -15.03 -15.22
C ASN A 205 -11.00 -15.69 -14.00
N LYS A 206 -10.24 -15.86 -12.92
CA LYS A 206 -10.81 -16.02 -11.57
C LYS A 206 -10.14 -15.02 -10.64
N SER A 207 -10.98 -14.34 -9.89
CA SER A 207 -10.69 -13.28 -8.93
C SER A 207 -10.02 -13.81 -7.65
N SER A 208 -8.99 -14.63 -7.77
CA SER A 208 -8.09 -14.96 -6.66
C SER A 208 -6.68 -14.55 -7.03
N SER A 209 -5.92 -14.11 -6.04
CA SER A 209 -4.55 -13.60 -6.10
C SER A 209 -3.50 -14.50 -6.78
N ALA A 210 -3.87 -15.63 -7.37
CA ALA A 210 -2.97 -16.55 -8.05
C ALA A 210 -3.44 -16.79 -9.49
N PHE A 211 -2.56 -16.52 -10.46
CA PHE A 211 -2.78 -16.84 -11.87
C PHE A 211 -2.37 -18.29 -12.12
N SER A 212 -3.33 -19.12 -12.53
CA SER A 212 -3.08 -20.51 -12.91
C SER A 212 -3.29 -20.72 -14.40
N THR A 213 -2.27 -21.28 -15.04
CA THR A 213 -2.28 -21.68 -16.45
C THR A 213 -2.34 -23.19 -16.54
N LEU A 214 -3.34 -23.72 -17.26
CA LEU A 214 -3.46 -25.14 -17.57
C LEU A 214 -2.76 -25.43 -18.90
N ALA A 215 -1.98 -26.50 -18.91
CA ALA A 215 -1.18 -26.95 -20.05
C ALA A 215 -1.43 -28.46 -20.28
N GLU A 216 -1.96 -28.83 -21.44
CA GLU A 216 -2.11 -30.22 -21.92
C GLU A 216 -0.98 -30.70 -22.84
N ALA A 217 -0.19 -31.69 -22.42
CA ALA A 217 0.73 -32.37 -23.33
C ALA A 217 -0.03 -33.46 -24.10
N ALA A 218 0.11 -33.50 -25.43
CA ALA A 218 -0.55 -34.47 -26.29
C ALA A 218 0.40 -35.13 -27.30
N VAL A 219 0.07 -36.35 -27.74
CA VAL A 219 0.82 -37.10 -28.77
C VAL A 219 0.81 -36.35 -30.10
N THR A 220 2.00 -36.06 -30.66
CA THR A 220 2.15 -35.45 -31.99
C THR A 220 2.97 -36.32 -32.95
N ARG A 221 2.92 -36.01 -34.26
CA ARG A 221 3.74 -36.68 -35.28
C ARG A 221 5.16 -36.10 -35.26
N ARG A 222 6.20 -36.96 -35.32
CA ARG A 222 7.52 -36.49 -35.77
C ARG A 222 7.43 -35.98 -37.20
N ALA A 223 8.13 -34.89 -37.49
CA ALA A 223 8.66 -34.68 -38.84
C ALA A 223 9.74 -35.76 -39.07
N GLY A 224 9.35 -36.86 -39.72
CA GLY A 224 10.24 -37.99 -40.02
C GLY A 224 10.19 -39.10 -38.97
N ALA A 225 9.44 -40.16 -39.28
CA ALA A 225 9.41 -41.51 -38.71
C ALA A 225 9.65 -41.67 -37.17
N PHE A 226 8.65 -42.26 -36.51
CA PHE A 226 8.50 -42.59 -35.07
C PHE A 226 8.04 -41.44 -34.18
N PRO A 227 7.08 -41.64 -33.25
CA PRO A 227 6.44 -40.53 -32.54
C PRO A 227 7.33 -40.05 -31.39
N GLU A 228 7.69 -38.77 -31.38
CA GLU A 228 8.18 -38.11 -30.18
C GLU A 228 8.05 -36.59 -30.30
N TYR A 229 7.61 -35.97 -29.19
CA TYR A 229 7.38 -34.56 -28.86
C TYR A 229 5.95 -34.01 -28.93
N CYS A 230 5.64 -33.10 -28.00
CA CYS A 230 4.31 -32.62 -27.62
C CYS A 230 4.06 -31.17 -28.11
N SER A 231 2.82 -30.84 -28.46
CA SER A 231 2.38 -29.45 -28.75
C SER A 231 0.94 -29.20 -28.26
N PHE A 232 0.67 -28.00 -27.73
CA PHE A 232 -0.60 -27.62 -27.08
C PHE A 232 -1.72 -27.19 -28.06
N GLY A 233 -2.99 -27.42 -27.70
CA GLY A 233 -4.18 -26.95 -28.40
C GLY A 233 -5.21 -26.30 -27.45
N ARG A 234 -6.05 -25.39 -27.97
CA ARG A 234 -7.09 -24.62 -27.23
C ARG A 234 -8.36 -25.46 -26.99
N LYS A 235 -8.99 -25.38 -25.80
CA LYS A 235 -10.41 -25.71 -25.61
C LYS A 235 -11.14 -24.66 -24.76
N HIS A 236 -12.25 -24.13 -25.30
CA HIS A 236 -13.30 -23.41 -24.58
C HIS A 236 -14.20 -24.44 -23.88
N LEU A 237 -14.55 -24.22 -22.61
CA LEU A 237 -15.65 -24.92 -21.95
C LEU A 237 -16.76 -23.93 -21.58
N HIS A 238 -18.00 -24.37 -21.81
CA HIS A 238 -19.28 -23.73 -21.50
C HIS A 238 -19.50 -23.51 -20.00
#